data_AF-A0A7X8PD25-F1
#
_entry.id   AF-A0A7X8PD25-F1
#
_cell.length_a   1.000
_cell.length_b   1.000
_cell.length_c   1.000
_cell.angle_alpha   90.00
_cell.angle_beta   90.00
_cell.angle_gamma   90.00
#
_symmetry.space_group_name_H-M   'P 1'
#
loop_
_entity.id
_entity.type
_entity.pdbx_description
1 polymer ?
#
loop_
_entity_poly.entity_id
_entity_poly.type
_entity_poly.pdbx_seq_one_letter_code
_entity_poly.pdbx_strand_id
1 'polypeptide(L)'
;MLMEADLPEDIEALRAFALEQVRMLTAERAAAAELALAKGEADAEIERLQSIIDAFMRHRFGARSEQLDPDQLQLGLEDVETALGQARAAREAASPQSKSDRQRKTNRGSLPAHLERIEQVVDVEDKACPCCGGALHQIGEDVAERLDVVPTTFRVLVTRRPRYGCRSCESAVVQAPAPARIVEGGIPTEALIAQVLVAKYADHLPLYRQAQIYARQGIQLDRSTLADWVGRAAWYLRPLRDH
;
A
#
# COMPACT_ATOMS: atom_id res chain seq x y z
N MET A 1 54.02 50.66 10.26
CA MET A 1 54.67 50.81 8.95
C MET A 1 56.13 51.10 9.23
N LEU A 2 57.03 50.18 8.87
CA LEU A 2 58.47 50.44 8.90
C LEU A 2 58.79 51.38 7.72
N MET A 3 59.54 52.46 7.95
CA MET A 3 60.06 53.32 6.89
C MET A 3 61.48 52.87 6.53
N GLU A 4 61.95 53.18 5.31
CA GLU A 4 63.26 52.77 4.80
C GLU A 4 64.46 53.16 5.70
N ALA A 5 64.28 54.15 6.57
CA ALA A 5 65.30 54.64 7.51
C ALA A 5 65.57 53.72 8.71
N ASP A 6 64.73 52.70 8.97
CA ASP A 6 64.87 51.79 10.12
C ASP A 6 65.58 50.46 9.76
N LEU A 7 66.02 50.31 8.50
CA LEU A 7 66.68 49.09 8.03
C LEU A 7 68.20 49.20 8.22
N PRO A 8 68.84 48.17 8.81
CA PRO A 8 70.29 48.19 8.97
C PRO A 8 71.00 48.14 7.60
N GLU A 9 72.12 48.86 7.47
CA GLU A 9 72.87 48.94 6.19
C GLU A 9 73.87 47.78 6.00
N ASP A 10 74.15 47.01 7.05
CA ASP A 10 75.07 45.87 7.03
C ASP A 10 74.37 44.56 6.65
N ILE A 11 75.02 43.73 5.83
CA ILE A 11 74.48 42.48 5.30
C ILE A 11 74.19 41.47 6.42
N GLU A 12 75.04 41.41 7.45
CA GLU A 12 74.81 40.51 8.58
C GLU A 12 73.62 40.97 9.44
N ALA A 13 73.50 42.28 9.67
CA ALA A 13 72.38 42.87 10.38
C ALA A 13 71.04 42.75 9.62
N LEU A 14 71.04 42.87 8.28
CA LEU A 14 69.87 42.62 7.44
C LEU A 14 69.43 41.15 7.48
N ARG A 15 70.38 40.20 7.48
CA ARG A 15 70.08 38.77 7.62
C ARG A 15 69.45 38.46 8.98
N ALA A 16 69.98 39.06 10.05
CA ALA A 16 69.42 38.91 11.40
C ALA A 16 68.00 39.49 11.49
N PHE A 17 67.77 40.68 10.93
CA PHE A 17 66.44 41.31 10.88
C PHE A 17 65.45 40.46 10.06
N ALA A 18 65.85 39.96 8.89
CA ALA A 18 65.00 39.10 8.06
C ALA A 18 64.63 37.79 8.76
N LEU A 19 65.56 37.16 9.47
CA LEU A 19 65.29 35.95 10.25
C LEU A 19 64.30 36.24 11.39
N GLU A 20 64.41 37.39 12.05
CA GLU A 20 63.49 37.77 13.12
C GLU A 20 62.09 38.11 12.58
N GLN A 21 61.99 38.82 11.46
CA GLN A 21 60.71 39.06 10.78
C GLN A 21 60.05 37.75 10.33
N VAL A 22 60.82 36.78 9.82
CA VAL A 22 60.30 35.46 9.48
C VAL A 22 59.77 34.74 10.72
N ARG A 23 60.48 34.78 11.86
CA ARG A 23 60.01 34.19 13.12
C ARG A 23 58.70 34.81 13.60
N MET A 24 58.60 36.14 13.56
CA MET A 24 57.38 36.87 13.92
C MET A 24 56.21 36.48 13.01
N LEU A 25 56.41 36.48 11.69
CA LEU A 25 55.38 36.08 10.73
C LEU A 25 54.95 34.61 10.88
N THR A 26 55.89 33.70 11.22
CA THR A 26 55.54 32.30 11.48
C THR A 26 54.74 32.15 12.77
N ALA A 27 55.05 32.93 13.81
CA ALA A 27 54.31 32.92 15.07
C ALA A 27 52.89 33.48 14.88
N GLU A 28 52.73 34.58 14.14
CA GLU A 28 51.42 35.14 13.80
C GLU A 28 50.58 34.18 12.95
N ARG A 29 51.19 33.51 11.96
CA ARG A 29 50.50 32.49 11.16
C ARG A 29 50.08 31.28 11.98
N ALA A 30 50.90 30.85 12.95
CA ALA A 30 50.55 29.76 13.85
C ALA A 30 49.36 30.16 14.74
N ALA A 31 49.38 31.35 15.34
CA ALA A 31 48.27 31.87 16.14
C ALA A 31 46.98 32.04 15.32
N ALA A 32 47.09 32.49 14.07
CA ALA A 32 45.94 32.59 13.17
C ALA A 32 45.35 31.22 12.80
N ALA A 33 46.19 30.20 12.65
CA ALA A 33 45.75 28.82 12.39
C ALA A 33 45.02 28.20 13.59
N GLU A 34 45.53 28.42 14.81
CA GLU A 34 44.85 27.99 16.04
C GLU A 34 43.48 28.67 16.21
N LEU A 35 43.41 29.99 15.96
CA LEU A 35 42.15 30.73 16.02
C LEU A 35 41.15 30.24 14.97
N ALA A 36 41.61 29.91 13.75
CA ALA A 36 40.76 29.37 12.69
C ALA A 36 40.18 28.00 13.06
N LEU A 37 40.98 27.13 13.70
CA LEU A 37 40.51 25.83 14.21
C LEU A 37 39.45 26.01 15.31
N ALA A 38 39.73 26.82 16.32
CA ALA A 38 38.80 27.08 17.41
C ALA A 38 37.48 27.70 16.91
N LYS A 39 37.54 28.57 15.90
CA LYS A 39 36.35 29.13 15.25
C LYS A 39 35.56 28.05 14.51
N GLY A 40 36.22 27.17 13.77
CA GLY A 40 35.56 26.06 13.07
C GLY A 40 34.83 25.11 14.03
N GLU A 41 35.43 24.80 15.18
CA GLU A 41 34.79 24.00 16.23
C GLU A 41 33.56 24.70 16.82
N ALA A 42 33.66 26.01 17.08
CA ALA A 42 32.54 26.81 17.59
C ALA A 42 31.39 26.90 16.58
N ASP A 43 31.70 27.12 15.30
CA ASP A 43 30.70 27.20 14.21
C ASP A 43 29.98 25.84 14.05
N ALA A 44 30.70 24.71 14.12
CA ALA A 44 30.12 23.37 14.07
C ALA A 44 29.19 23.09 15.27
N GLU A 45 29.56 23.54 16.47
CA GLU A 45 28.71 23.40 17.65
C GLU A 45 27.47 24.29 17.57
N ILE A 46 27.59 25.50 17.01
CA ILE A 46 26.44 26.38 16.74
C ILE A 46 25.45 25.70 15.77
N GLU A 47 25.93 25.15 14.65
CA GLU A 47 25.08 24.44 13.69
C GLU A 47 24.39 23.23 14.35
N ARG A 48 25.13 22.47 15.17
CA ARG A 48 24.57 21.35 15.93
C ARG A 48 23.47 21.82 16.87
N LEU A 49 23.72 22.84 17.70
CA LEU A 49 22.75 23.37 18.64
C LEU A 49 21.52 23.95 17.94
N GLN A 50 21.70 24.65 16.81
CA GLN A 50 20.60 25.14 15.97
C GLN A 50 19.73 23.98 15.46
N SER A 51 20.34 22.90 14.93
CA SER A 51 19.60 21.73 14.46
C SER A 51 18.77 21.05 15.56
N ILE A 52 19.30 21.02 16.79
CA ILE A 52 18.64 20.46 17.96
C ILE A 52 17.47 21.35 18.39
N ILE A 53 17.68 22.67 18.43
CA ILE A 53 16.62 23.64 18.74
C ILE A 53 15.51 23.55 17.70
N ASP A 54 15.82 23.47 16.41
CA ASP A 54 14.83 23.32 15.34
C ASP A 54 14.04 22.01 15.46
N ALA A 55 14.68 20.92 15.86
CA ALA A 55 14.01 19.65 16.13
C ALA A 55 13.07 19.74 17.35
N PHE A 56 13.51 20.39 18.44
CA PHE A 56 12.67 20.61 19.62
C PHE A 56 11.51 21.58 19.36
N MET A 57 11.75 22.63 18.59
CA MET A 57 10.72 23.59 18.19
C MET A 57 9.69 22.92 17.28
N ARG A 58 10.10 22.07 16.32
CA ARG A 58 9.20 21.21 15.54
C ARG A 58 8.40 20.25 16.42
N HIS A 59 9.03 19.60 17.40
CA HIS A 59 8.32 18.68 18.30
C HIS A 59 7.30 19.39 19.20
N ARG A 60 7.61 20.60 19.69
CA ARG A 60 6.77 21.31 20.67
C ARG A 60 5.73 22.24 20.03
N PHE A 61 6.02 22.80 18.86
CA PHE A 61 5.21 23.81 18.17
C PHE A 61 4.90 23.46 16.72
N GLY A 62 5.36 22.32 16.21
CA GLY A 62 5.00 21.84 14.87
C GLY A 62 3.50 21.59 14.75
N ALA A 63 2.99 21.72 13.53
CA ALA A 63 1.61 21.38 13.25
C ALA A 63 1.36 19.92 13.62
N ARG A 64 0.22 19.61 14.23
CA ARG A 64 -0.24 18.24 14.53
C ARG A 64 -0.18 17.28 13.32
N SER A 65 0.06 17.78 12.11
CA SER A 65 0.20 17.05 10.85
C SER A 65 1.56 16.42 10.59
N GLU A 66 2.58 16.61 11.44
CA GLU A 66 3.86 15.87 11.35
C GLU A 66 3.94 14.69 12.32
N GLN A 67 2.87 14.40 13.07
CA GLN A 67 2.72 13.06 13.63
C GLN A 67 2.48 12.13 12.44
N LEU A 68 3.43 11.24 12.15
CA LEU A 68 3.19 10.13 11.25
C LEU A 68 1.93 9.44 11.74
N ASP A 69 0.90 9.47 10.90
CA ASP A 69 -0.37 8.84 11.22
C ASP A 69 -0.10 7.36 11.54
N PRO A 70 -0.76 6.77 12.56
CA PRO A 70 -0.60 5.36 12.88
C PRO A 70 -0.73 4.45 11.65
N ASP A 71 -1.60 4.79 10.70
CA ASP A 71 -1.78 4.04 9.45
C ASP A 71 -0.56 4.20 8.52
N GLN A 72 0.11 5.35 8.55
CA GLN A 72 1.34 5.60 7.79
C GLN A 72 2.55 4.88 8.40
N LEU A 73 2.60 4.74 9.73
CA LEU A 73 3.57 3.89 10.40
C LEU A 73 3.33 2.40 10.08
N GLN A 74 2.06 2.00 10.04
CA GLN A 74 1.68 0.64 9.68
C GLN A 74 2.11 0.29 8.25
N LEU A 75 1.98 1.22 7.29
CA LEU A 75 2.49 1.03 5.93
C LEU A 75 4.01 0.79 5.90
N GLY A 76 4.78 1.56 6.67
CA GLY A 76 6.23 1.34 6.78
C GLY A 76 6.61 0.01 7.43
N LEU A 77 5.79 -0.49 8.36
CA LEU A 77 5.97 -1.80 8.97
C LEU A 77 5.60 -2.93 8.00
N GLU A 78 4.55 -2.77 7.19
CA GLU A 78 4.15 -3.72 6.15
C GLU A 78 5.26 -3.95 5.12
N ASP A 79 5.98 -2.89 4.71
CA ASP A 79 7.11 -2.99 3.79
C ASP A 79 8.26 -3.82 4.38
N VAL A 80 8.56 -3.61 5.67
CA VAL A 80 9.60 -4.37 6.40
C VAL A 80 9.17 -5.83 6.56
N GLU A 81 7.91 -6.08 6.91
CA GLU A 81 7.35 -7.44 7.01
C GLU A 81 7.37 -8.17 5.66
N THR A 82 7.07 -7.46 4.57
CA THR A 82 7.14 -7.96 3.20
C THR A 82 8.58 -8.33 2.85
N ALA A 83 9.56 -7.46 3.11
CA ALA A 83 10.97 -7.74 2.88
C ALA A 83 11.48 -8.94 3.71
N LEU A 84 11.03 -9.06 4.96
CA LEU A 84 11.31 -10.22 5.81
C LEU A 84 10.68 -11.50 5.22
N GLY A 85 9.46 -11.43 4.69
CA GLY A 85 8.80 -12.52 3.99
C GLY A 85 9.60 -12.99 2.77
N GLN A 86 10.06 -12.05 1.95
CA GLN A 86 10.90 -12.33 0.78
C GLN A 86 12.24 -12.99 1.17
N ALA A 87 12.93 -12.45 2.18
CA ALA A 87 14.18 -13.02 2.67
C ALA A 87 14.00 -14.44 3.26
N ARG A 88 12.87 -14.71 3.92
CA ARG A 88 12.52 -16.05 4.41
C ARG A 88 12.28 -17.02 3.25
N ALA A 89 11.51 -16.61 2.24
CA ALA A 89 11.26 -17.43 1.06
C ALA A 89 12.55 -17.77 0.31
N ALA A 90 13.46 -16.80 0.15
CA ALA A 90 14.77 -17.01 -0.48
C ALA A 90 15.65 -18.01 0.29
N ARG A 91 15.63 -17.96 1.63
CA ARG A 91 16.34 -18.92 2.49
C ARG A 91 15.74 -20.33 2.40
N GLU A 92 14.42 -20.45 2.37
CA GLU A 92 13.71 -21.73 2.21
C GLU A 92 13.99 -22.37 0.84
N ALA A 93 14.05 -21.56 -0.22
CA ALA A 93 14.41 -22.03 -1.56
C ALA A 93 15.88 -22.49 -1.67
N ALA A 94 16.80 -21.84 -0.93
CA ALA A 94 18.24 -22.15 -0.97
C ALA A 94 18.65 -23.39 -0.14
N SER A 95 17.85 -23.83 0.83
CA SER A 95 18.16 -25.01 1.65
C SER A 95 16.90 -25.80 2.07
N PRO A 96 16.44 -26.75 1.23
CA PRO A 96 15.21 -27.51 1.49
C PRO A 96 15.31 -28.50 2.67
N GLN A 97 16.52 -28.75 3.21
CA GLN A 97 16.77 -29.78 4.22
C GLN A 97 16.76 -29.29 5.67
N SER A 98 16.68 -27.98 5.93
CA SER A 98 16.60 -27.44 7.31
C SER A 98 15.16 -27.21 7.76
N LYS A 99 14.28 -28.21 7.61
CA LYS A 99 12.98 -28.22 8.32
C LYS A 99 13.24 -28.52 9.80
N SER A 100 13.80 -27.56 10.54
CA SER A 100 13.76 -27.63 12.00
C SER A 100 12.29 -27.59 12.42
N ASP A 101 11.91 -28.56 13.25
CA ASP A 101 10.60 -28.84 13.83
C ASP A 101 10.03 -27.73 14.74
N ARG A 102 10.26 -26.46 14.41
CA ARG A 102 9.49 -25.36 14.98
C ARG A 102 8.30 -25.13 14.09
N GLN A 103 7.22 -25.85 14.41
CA GLN A 103 5.87 -25.51 13.99
C GLN A 103 5.68 -24.00 14.16
N ARG A 104 5.73 -23.27 13.04
CA ARG A 104 5.42 -21.85 13.04
C ARG A 104 3.99 -21.72 13.53
N LYS A 105 3.81 -21.22 14.75
CA LYS A 105 2.54 -20.73 15.27
C LYS A 105 2.16 -19.44 14.53
N THR A 106 1.97 -19.53 13.21
CA THR A 106 1.21 -18.52 12.49
C THR A 106 -0.24 -18.71 12.89
N ASN A 107 -0.94 -17.62 13.18
CA ASN A 107 -2.36 -17.64 13.49
C ASN A 107 -3.11 -17.97 12.19
N ARG A 108 -3.12 -19.27 11.82
CA ARG A 108 -3.83 -19.73 10.60
C ARG A 108 -5.34 -19.57 10.76
N GLY A 109 -5.83 -19.41 11.99
CA GLY A 109 -7.25 -19.39 12.33
C GLY A 109 -7.94 -20.70 11.90
N SER A 110 -9.13 -20.94 12.41
CA SER A 110 -10.06 -21.83 11.71
C SER A 110 -10.74 -21.02 10.62
N LEU A 111 -10.84 -21.54 9.39
CA LEU A 111 -11.62 -20.86 8.35
C LEU A 111 -13.10 -20.78 8.81
N PRO A 112 -13.80 -19.66 8.57
CA PRO A 112 -15.17 -19.51 9.02
C PRO A 112 -16.10 -20.59 8.44
N ALA A 113 -16.94 -21.18 9.30
CA ALA A 113 -17.80 -22.31 8.91
C ALA A 113 -18.87 -21.97 7.87
N HIS A 114 -19.20 -20.69 7.70
CA HIS A 114 -20.21 -20.21 6.75
C HIS A 114 -19.69 -20.09 5.32
N LEU A 115 -18.38 -20.21 5.08
CA LEU A 115 -17.82 -20.21 3.74
C LEU A 115 -18.11 -21.55 3.05
N GLU A 116 -18.44 -21.48 1.76
CA GLU A 116 -18.64 -22.67 0.93
C GLU A 116 -17.34 -23.47 0.83
N ARG A 117 -17.41 -24.78 1.11
CA ARG A 117 -16.29 -25.71 0.94
C ARG A 117 -16.45 -26.42 -0.39
N ILE A 118 -15.54 -26.15 -1.33
CA ILE A 118 -15.45 -26.86 -2.59
C ILE A 118 -14.43 -27.98 -2.40
N GLU A 119 -14.87 -29.23 -2.42
CA GLU A 119 -14.01 -30.40 -2.25
C GLU A 119 -13.30 -30.76 -3.56
N GLN A 120 -11.97 -30.81 -3.54
CA GLN A 120 -11.17 -31.33 -4.63
C GLN A 120 -10.44 -32.58 -4.16
N VAL A 121 -10.88 -33.75 -4.63
CA VAL A 121 -10.23 -35.03 -4.33
C VAL A 121 -9.11 -35.28 -5.33
N VAL A 122 -7.88 -35.40 -4.83
CA VAL A 122 -6.73 -35.86 -5.60
C VAL A 122 -6.51 -37.33 -5.27
N ASP A 123 -6.97 -38.22 -6.16
CA ASP A 123 -6.90 -39.68 -5.99
C ASP A 123 -5.80 -40.28 -6.88
N VAL A 124 -5.42 -41.52 -6.60
CA VAL A 124 -4.49 -42.30 -7.43
C VAL A 124 -5.20 -42.79 -8.71
N GLU A 125 -4.48 -42.79 -9.83
CA GLU A 125 -5.02 -43.22 -11.13
C GLU A 125 -5.34 -44.73 -11.13
N ASP A 126 -4.40 -45.56 -10.64
CA ASP A 126 -4.54 -47.01 -10.56
C ASP A 126 -4.87 -47.47 -9.14
N LYS A 127 -6.02 -48.12 -8.99
CA LYS A 127 -6.50 -48.68 -7.70
C LYS A 127 -6.06 -50.12 -7.47
N ALA A 128 -5.02 -50.57 -8.18
CA ALA A 128 -4.42 -51.90 -8.02
C ALA A 128 -3.14 -51.82 -7.17
N CYS A 129 -2.91 -52.78 -6.28
CA CYS A 129 -1.66 -52.82 -5.52
C CYS A 129 -0.49 -52.99 -6.50
N PRO A 130 0.52 -52.11 -6.48
CA PRO A 130 1.73 -52.29 -7.28
C PRO A 130 2.49 -53.58 -6.92
N CYS A 131 2.16 -54.19 -5.78
CA CYS A 131 2.78 -55.41 -5.25
C CYS A 131 2.14 -56.72 -5.73
N CYS A 132 0.81 -56.79 -5.78
CA CYS A 132 0.06 -58.05 -5.95
C CYS A 132 -1.16 -57.93 -6.87
N GLY A 133 -1.43 -56.73 -7.42
CA GLY A 133 -2.57 -56.47 -8.30
C GLY A 133 -3.95 -56.49 -7.62
N GLY A 134 -4.02 -56.68 -6.30
CA GLY A 134 -5.27 -56.62 -5.53
C GLY A 134 -5.85 -55.21 -5.46
N ALA A 135 -7.16 -55.08 -5.23
CA ALA A 135 -7.82 -53.78 -5.12
C ALA A 135 -7.38 -53.01 -3.85
N LEU A 136 -6.99 -51.74 -4.02
CA LEU A 136 -6.70 -50.82 -2.94
C LEU A 136 -8.01 -50.33 -2.29
N HIS A 137 -8.00 -50.20 -0.96
CA HIS A 137 -9.10 -49.61 -0.19
C HIS A 137 -8.58 -48.41 0.60
N GLN A 138 -9.45 -47.42 0.82
CA GLN A 138 -9.08 -46.19 1.53
C GLN A 138 -8.92 -46.47 3.03
N ILE A 139 -7.77 -46.07 3.59
CA ILE A 139 -7.43 -46.28 5.01
C ILE A 139 -7.54 -44.97 5.81
N GLY A 140 -7.37 -43.83 5.15
CA GLY A 140 -7.47 -42.50 5.73
C GLY A 140 -7.29 -41.44 4.65
N GLU A 141 -7.42 -40.18 5.05
CA GLU A 141 -7.22 -39.01 4.18
C GLU A 141 -6.56 -37.87 4.96
N ASP A 142 -5.69 -37.14 4.26
CA ASP A 142 -5.12 -35.90 4.76
C ASP A 142 -5.95 -34.72 4.21
N VAL A 143 -6.67 -34.03 5.09
CA VAL A 143 -7.51 -32.88 4.72
C VAL A 143 -6.75 -31.57 4.95
N ALA A 144 -6.65 -30.75 3.90
CA ALA A 144 -6.08 -29.42 3.98
C ALA A 144 -7.09 -28.37 3.48
N GLU A 145 -7.60 -27.53 4.37
CA GLU A 145 -8.44 -26.40 3.99
C GLU A 145 -7.58 -25.23 3.47
N ARG A 146 -7.99 -24.65 2.34
CA ARG A 146 -7.34 -23.49 1.72
C ARG A 146 -8.40 -22.46 1.38
N LEU A 147 -8.11 -21.19 1.63
CA LEU A 147 -8.99 -20.09 1.22
C LEU A 147 -8.77 -19.81 -0.27
N ASP A 148 -9.81 -19.98 -1.05
CA ASP A 148 -9.85 -19.60 -2.46
C ASP A 148 -10.67 -18.31 -2.65
N VAL A 149 -10.46 -17.62 -3.76
CA VAL A 149 -11.19 -16.40 -4.12
C VAL A 149 -11.69 -16.47 -5.55
N VAL A 150 -13.02 -16.41 -5.70
CA VAL A 150 -13.66 -16.18 -7.00
C VAL A 150 -13.90 -14.67 -7.13
N PRO A 151 -13.29 -13.96 -8.10
CA PRO A 151 -13.57 -12.55 -8.32
C PRO A 151 -15.05 -12.30 -8.56
N THR A 152 -15.51 -11.09 -8.27
CA THR A 152 -16.90 -10.68 -8.53
C THR A 152 -17.29 -11.05 -9.95
N THR A 153 -18.30 -11.92 -10.09
CA THR A 153 -18.81 -12.37 -11.39
C THR A 153 -19.99 -11.49 -11.79
N PHE A 154 -19.88 -10.77 -12.90
CA PHE A 154 -21.00 -10.03 -13.47
C PHE A 154 -21.86 -10.94 -14.34
N ARG A 155 -23.18 -10.82 -14.19
CA ARG A 155 -24.17 -11.54 -15.00
C ARG A 155 -25.18 -10.57 -15.60
N VAL A 156 -25.69 -10.89 -16.78
CA VAL A 156 -26.76 -10.12 -17.43
C VAL A 156 -28.11 -10.71 -17.01
N LEU A 157 -28.90 -9.92 -16.29
CA LEU A 157 -30.28 -10.29 -15.95
C LEU A 157 -31.23 -9.86 -17.07
N VAL A 158 -31.73 -10.83 -17.85
CA VAL A 158 -32.64 -10.57 -18.98
C VAL A 158 -34.10 -10.72 -18.53
N THR A 159 -34.78 -9.60 -18.31
CA THR A 159 -36.23 -9.59 -18.01
C THR A 159 -37.04 -9.59 -19.30
N ARG A 160 -37.71 -10.71 -19.63
CA ARG A 160 -38.61 -10.80 -20.78
C ARG A 160 -40.06 -10.53 -20.36
N ARG A 161 -40.71 -9.58 -21.02
CA ARG A 161 -42.13 -9.24 -20.81
C ARG A 161 -42.92 -9.53 -22.10
N PRO A 162 -43.36 -10.78 -22.34
CA PRO A 162 -44.16 -11.09 -23.52
C PRO A 162 -45.47 -10.30 -23.55
N ARG A 163 -45.88 -9.90 -24.75
CA ARG A 163 -47.19 -9.30 -25.02
C ARG A 163 -48.12 -10.40 -25.53
N TYR A 164 -49.33 -10.44 -25.00
CA TYR A 164 -50.35 -11.40 -25.39
C TYR A 164 -51.48 -10.68 -26.09
N GLY A 165 -51.89 -11.18 -27.26
CA GLY A 165 -53.06 -10.70 -27.99
C GLY A 165 -54.17 -11.73 -27.97
N CYS A 166 -55.43 -11.30 -27.84
CA CYS A 166 -56.57 -12.20 -28.04
C CYS A 166 -56.79 -12.47 -29.54
N ARG A 167 -56.80 -13.74 -29.96
CA ARG A 167 -57.03 -14.11 -31.36
C ARG A 167 -58.48 -13.94 -31.82
N SER A 168 -59.43 -13.91 -30.89
CA SER A 168 -60.86 -13.86 -31.23
C SER A 168 -61.38 -12.45 -31.50
N CYS A 169 -60.80 -11.43 -30.85
CA CYS A 169 -61.21 -10.04 -31.03
C CYS A 169 -60.13 -9.13 -31.63
N GLU A 170 -58.90 -9.65 -31.82
CA GLU A 170 -57.72 -9.01 -32.42
C GLU A 170 -57.32 -7.62 -31.86
N SER A 171 -57.98 -7.15 -30.81
CA SER A 171 -57.89 -5.76 -30.31
C SER A 171 -57.26 -5.66 -28.93
N ALA A 172 -57.41 -6.67 -28.09
CA ALA A 172 -56.85 -6.66 -26.73
C ALA A 172 -55.39 -7.13 -26.72
N VAL A 173 -54.46 -6.23 -26.38
CA VAL A 173 -53.05 -6.55 -26.09
C VAL A 173 -52.78 -6.39 -24.60
N VAL A 174 -52.39 -7.47 -23.94
CA VAL A 174 -52.11 -7.53 -22.50
C VAL A 174 -50.62 -7.77 -22.27
N GLN A 175 -50.01 -6.95 -21.41
CA GLN A 175 -48.62 -7.10 -21.01
C GLN A 175 -48.51 -6.79 -19.50
N ALA A 176 -47.85 -7.66 -18.74
CA ALA A 176 -47.54 -7.38 -17.34
C ALA A 176 -46.69 -6.11 -17.23
N PRO A 177 -46.90 -5.18 -16.28
CA PRO A 177 -46.13 -3.93 -16.15
C PRO A 177 -44.63 -4.16 -15.96
N ALA A 178 -43.81 -3.15 -16.24
CA ALA A 178 -42.36 -3.25 -16.02
C ALA A 178 -42.08 -3.22 -14.52
N PRO A 179 -41.19 -4.09 -13.99
CA PRO A 179 -40.70 -3.93 -12.63
C PRO A 179 -40.05 -2.56 -12.45
N ALA A 180 -40.35 -1.90 -11.34
CA ALA A 180 -39.69 -0.65 -10.96
C ALA A 180 -38.19 -0.88 -10.75
N ARG A 181 -37.38 0.13 -11.07
CA ARG A 181 -35.91 0.10 -10.94
C ARG A 181 -35.44 1.42 -10.37
N ILE A 182 -34.37 1.39 -9.58
CA ILE A 182 -33.73 2.62 -9.06
C ILE A 182 -33.27 3.52 -10.22
N VAL A 183 -32.71 2.92 -11.27
CA VAL A 183 -32.29 3.62 -12.49
C VAL A 183 -33.23 3.23 -13.62
N GLU A 184 -34.24 4.05 -13.88
CA GLU A 184 -35.17 3.84 -15.00
C GLU A 184 -34.42 3.77 -16.34
N GLY A 185 -34.66 2.70 -17.10
CA GLY A 185 -33.98 2.42 -18.38
C GLY A 185 -32.48 2.11 -18.27
N GLY A 186 -31.92 2.13 -17.06
CA GLY A 186 -30.51 1.86 -16.82
C GLY A 186 -30.17 0.38 -16.88
N ILE A 187 -28.90 0.10 -17.16
CA ILE A 187 -28.32 -1.24 -17.11
C ILE A 187 -28.12 -1.82 -15.69
N PRO A 188 -27.94 -1.05 -14.59
CA PRO A 188 -27.60 -1.66 -13.32
C PRO A 188 -28.82 -2.27 -12.64
N THR A 189 -28.60 -3.41 -11.99
CA THR A 189 -29.54 -3.94 -11.00
C THR A 189 -29.28 -3.29 -9.64
N GLU A 190 -30.23 -3.41 -8.73
CA GLU A 190 -30.13 -2.93 -7.35
C GLU A 190 -28.91 -3.54 -6.64
N ALA A 191 -28.59 -4.81 -6.93
CA ALA A 191 -27.40 -5.48 -6.42
C ALA A 191 -26.09 -4.85 -6.95
N LEU A 192 -26.03 -4.48 -8.23
CA LEU A 192 -24.85 -3.81 -8.78
C LEU A 192 -24.67 -2.41 -8.16
N ILE A 193 -25.76 -1.69 -7.94
CA ILE A 193 -25.74 -0.38 -7.25
C ILE A 193 -25.21 -0.55 -5.82
N ALA A 194 -25.71 -1.55 -5.08
CA ALA A 194 -25.25 -1.84 -3.73
C ALA A 194 -23.73 -2.14 -3.70
N GLN A 195 -23.23 -2.95 -4.65
CA GLN A 195 -21.80 -3.23 -4.77
C GLN A 195 -20.98 -1.96 -4.99
N VAL A 196 -21.41 -1.06 -5.89
CA VAL A 196 -20.73 0.21 -6.16
C VAL A 196 -20.69 1.10 -4.92
N LEU A 197 -21.78 1.15 -4.14
CA LEU A 197 -21.88 1.92 -2.91
C LEU A 197 -20.98 1.37 -1.80
N VAL A 198 -21.01 0.06 -1.55
CA VAL A 198 -20.15 -0.59 -0.55
C VAL A 198 -18.68 -0.38 -0.92
N ALA A 199 -18.31 -0.65 -2.17
CA ALA A 199 -16.95 -0.44 -2.63
C ALA A 199 -16.51 1.03 -2.47
N LYS A 200 -17.38 1.99 -2.74
CA LYS A 200 -17.05 3.42 -2.63
C LYS A 200 -16.89 3.88 -1.18
N TYR A 201 -17.84 3.50 -0.32
CA TYR A 201 -18.00 4.10 1.01
C TYR A 201 -17.47 3.24 2.14
N ALA A 202 -17.55 1.91 2.04
CA ALA A 202 -16.99 0.99 3.03
C ALA A 202 -15.53 0.63 2.71
N ASP A 203 -15.23 0.37 1.43
CA ASP A 203 -13.90 -0.09 1.02
C ASP A 203 -13.01 1.04 0.47
N HIS A 204 -13.46 2.30 0.58
CA HIS A 204 -12.74 3.49 0.14
C HIS A 204 -12.22 3.44 -1.31
N LEU A 205 -12.95 2.76 -2.21
CA LEU A 205 -12.56 2.55 -3.59
C LEU A 205 -13.16 3.61 -4.52
N PRO A 206 -12.37 4.59 -5.03
CA PRO A 206 -12.93 5.68 -5.83
C PRO A 206 -13.55 5.19 -7.15
N LEU A 207 -14.59 5.89 -7.64
CA LEU A 207 -15.38 5.46 -8.80
C LEU A 207 -14.56 5.23 -10.08
N TYR A 208 -13.52 6.02 -10.33
CA TYR A 208 -12.65 5.81 -11.50
C TYR A 208 -11.89 4.48 -11.43
N ARG A 209 -11.49 4.06 -10.22
CA ARG A 209 -10.80 2.81 -9.97
C ARG A 209 -11.76 1.64 -10.07
N GLN A 210 -13.00 1.80 -9.62
CA GLN A 210 -14.08 0.81 -9.84
C GLN A 210 -14.32 0.59 -11.33
N ALA A 211 -14.44 1.68 -12.13
CA ALA A 211 -14.58 1.58 -13.58
C ALA A 211 -13.43 0.80 -14.23
N GLN A 212 -12.18 1.05 -13.81
CA GLN A 212 -11.02 0.29 -14.29
C GLN A 212 -11.07 -1.19 -13.90
N ILE A 213 -11.57 -1.54 -12.70
CA ILE A 213 -11.74 -2.93 -12.26
C ILE A 213 -12.78 -3.63 -13.14
N TYR A 214 -13.90 -2.96 -13.42
CA TYR A 214 -14.94 -3.50 -14.32
C TYR A 214 -14.41 -3.68 -15.74
N ALA A 215 -13.57 -2.75 -16.23
CA ALA A 215 -12.93 -2.84 -17.54
C ALA A 215 -12.00 -4.06 -17.67
N ARG A 216 -11.35 -4.51 -16.58
CA ARG A 216 -10.55 -5.77 -16.58
C ARG A 216 -11.41 -7.01 -16.84
N GLN A 217 -12.71 -6.92 -16.57
CA GLN A 217 -13.69 -7.97 -16.88
C GLN A 217 -14.43 -7.71 -18.20
N GLY A 218 -13.93 -6.79 -19.03
CA GLY A 218 -14.53 -6.44 -20.33
C GLY A 218 -15.73 -5.50 -20.24
N ILE A 219 -16.07 -4.98 -19.06
CA ILE A 219 -17.23 -4.10 -18.86
C ILE A 219 -16.77 -2.65 -18.89
N GLN A 220 -17.06 -1.95 -20.00
CA GLN A 220 -16.70 -0.54 -20.17
C GLN A 220 -17.79 0.35 -19.57
N LEU A 221 -17.49 1.01 -18.45
CA LEU A 221 -18.37 1.95 -17.78
C LEU A 221 -17.64 3.25 -17.49
N ASP A 222 -18.25 4.37 -17.85
CA ASP A 222 -17.72 5.68 -17.51
C ASP A 222 -17.90 6.00 -16.02
N ARG A 223 -16.97 6.79 -15.50
CA ARG A 223 -17.05 7.31 -14.12
C ARG A 223 -18.36 8.10 -13.89
N SER A 224 -18.82 8.84 -14.88
CA SER A 224 -20.09 9.60 -14.82
C SER A 224 -21.28 8.67 -14.63
N THR A 225 -21.34 7.57 -15.38
CA THR A 225 -22.38 6.54 -15.25
C THR A 225 -22.45 5.98 -13.83
N LEU A 226 -21.31 5.65 -13.23
CA LEU A 226 -21.26 5.20 -11.83
C LEU A 226 -21.68 6.30 -10.85
N ALA A 227 -21.29 7.55 -11.10
CA ALA A 227 -21.67 8.68 -10.26
C ALA A 227 -23.19 8.92 -10.29
N ASP A 228 -23.82 8.81 -11.45
CA ASP A 228 -25.26 8.94 -11.62
C ASP A 228 -26.01 7.85 -10.83
N TRP A 229 -25.52 6.61 -10.84
CA TRP A 229 -26.10 5.52 -10.06
C TRP A 229 -26.02 5.79 -8.56
N VAL A 230 -24.87 6.26 -8.08
CA VAL A 230 -24.67 6.64 -6.68
C VAL A 230 -25.61 7.78 -6.29
N GLY A 231 -25.76 8.80 -7.15
CA GLY A 231 -26.64 9.94 -6.89
C GLY A 231 -28.12 9.52 -6.76
N ARG A 232 -28.59 8.67 -7.67
CA ARG A 232 -29.97 8.12 -7.61
C ARG A 232 -30.18 7.29 -6.36
N ALA A 233 -29.24 6.41 -6.04
CA ALA A 233 -29.34 5.59 -4.83
C ALA A 233 -29.37 6.44 -3.55
N ALA A 234 -28.52 7.48 -3.47
CA ALA A 234 -28.51 8.41 -2.34
C ALA A 234 -29.86 9.13 -2.17
N TRP A 235 -30.54 9.48 -3.26
CA TRP A 235 -31.89 10.06 -3.20
C TRP A 235 -32.91 9.09 -2.59
N TYR A 236 -32.92 7.82 -3.05
CA TYR A 236 -33.83 6.79 -2.52
C TYR A 236 -33.53 6.42 -1.06
N LEU A 237 -32.26 6.48 -0.65
CA LEU A 237 -31.84 6.15 0.71
C LEU A 237 -32.01 7.31 1.69
N ARG A 238 -32.35 8.52 1.23
CA ARG A 238 -32.52 9.71 2.08
C ARG A 238 -33.45 9.50 3.28
N PRO A 239 -34.62 8.82 3.17
CA PRO A 239 -35.48 8.58 4.32
C PRO A 239 -34.79 7.80 5.44
N LEU A 240 -33.86 6.89 5.13
CA LEU A 240 -33.16 6.10 6.15
C LEU A 240 -32.16 6.92 6.98
N ARG A 241 -31.74 8.08 6.48
CA ARG A 241 -30.86 9.02 7.20
C ARG A 241 -31.65 10.01 8.04
N ASP A 242 -32.80 10.44 7.51
CA ASP A 242 -33.61 11.51 8.09
C ASP A 242 -34.59 10.99 9.18
N HIS A 243 -34.49 9.70 9.55
CA HIS A 243 -35.17 9.02 10.66
C HIS A 243 -34.17 8.56 11.71
#